data_AF-A0AAD9J911-F1
#
_entry.id   AF-A0AAD9J911-F1
#
_cell.length_a   1.000
_cell.length_b   1.000
_cell.length_c   1.000
_cell.angle_alpha   90.00
_cell.angle_beta   90.00
_cell.angle_gamma   90.00
#
_symmetry.space_group_name_H-M   'P 1'
#
loop_
_entity.id
_entity.type
_entity.pdbx_description
1 polymer ?
#
loop_
_entity_poly.entity_id
_entity_poly.type
_entity_poly.pdbx_seq_one_letter_code
_entity_poly.pdbx_strand_id
1 'polypeptide(L)'
;MSKHEKQYPKRYDSTFNICLENPGRLVSNIDARPGISSQVLAMLKERVATNPKNNSQCSVMIDGMSIRKQLDWNPKRQQMVGFLDLGAGYLDNDVAEATEVIIIMDVGLQGHWKIPVAYFLINGISAEVQSQLVLSVISSLHDVKVNVLALVMDGHTINQK
;
A
#
# COMPACT_ATOMS: atom_id res chain seq x y z
N MET A 1 25.16 -20.24 35.14
CA MET A 1 23.76 -19.80 34.97
C MET A 1 23.74 -18.31 34.72
N SER A 2 23.67 -17.88 33.46
CA SER A 2 23.46 -16.48 33.10
C SER A 2 22.35 -16.43 32.06
N LYS A 3 21.31 -15.66 32.35
CA LYS A 3 20.11 -15.53 31.53
C LYS A 3 20.45 -14.73 30.28
N HIS A 4 20.30 -15.34 29.11
CA HIS A 4 20.29 -14.64 27.84
C HIS A 4 18.93 -13.93 27.69
N GLU A 5 18.95 -12.61 27.84
CA GLU A 5 17.85 -11.73 27.45
C GLU A 5 17.85 -11.62 25.91
N LYS A 6 16.86 -12.23 25.26
CA LYS A 6 16.69 -12.18 23.82
C LYS A 6 16.15 -10.80 23.42
N GLN A 7 17.06 -9.93 22.99
CA GLN A 7 16.76 -8.69 22.29
C GLN A 7 16.10 -9.03 20.93
N TYR A 8 14.79 -8.84 20.81
CA TYR A 8 14.08 -8.96 19.53
C TYR A 8 14.43 -7.76 18.63
N PRO A 9 14.83 -7.95 17.36
CA PRO A 9 15.11 -6.84 16.46
C PRO A 9 13.80 -6.20 15.98
N LYS A 10 13.45 -5.03 16.53
CA LYS A 10 12.49 -4.10 15.92
C LYS A 10 13.18 -3.42 14.73
N ARG A 11 13.15 -4.05 13.57
CA ARG A 11 13.59 -3.45 12.30
C ARG A 11 12.44 -3.60 11.31
N TYR A 12 11.55 -2.61 11.27
CA TYR A 12 10.64 -2.43 10.14
C TYR A 12 11.50 -1.93 8.98
N ASP A 13 12.06 -2.88 8.24
CA ASP A 13 12.76 -2.61 6.98
C ASP A 13 11.69 -2.20 5.97
N SER A 14 11.87 -1.06 5.31
CA SER A 14 10.92 -0.36 4.43
C SER A 14 10.71 -1.05 3.09
N THR A 15 10.67 -2.38 3.09
CA THR A 15 10.17 -3.20 1.99
C THR A 15 8.84 -3.75 2.45
N PHE A 16 7.75 -3.16 1.96
CA PHE A 16 6.44 -3.80 2.00
C PHE A 16 6.62 -5.19 1.38
N ASN A 17 6.70 -6.23 2.24
CA ASN A 17 6.73 -7.63 1.84
C ASN A 17 5.33 -8.00 1.33
N ILE A 18 5.02 -7.49 0.14
CA ILE A 18 3.84 -7.87 -0.64
C ILE A 18 4.15 -9.28 -1.16
N CYS A 19 3.38 -10.25 -0.65
CA CYS A 19 3.34 -11.68 -1.04
C CYS A 19 4.37 -12.64 -0.39
N LEU A 20 3.99 -13.14 0.81
CA LEU A 20 4.05 -14.52 1.35
C LEU A 20 5.32 -15.40 1.22
N GLU A 21 5.64 -16.07 2.34
CA GLU A 21 6.42 -17.33 2.55
C GLU A 21 7.80 -17.56 1.94
N ASN A 22 8.35 -16.73 1.04
CA ASN A 22 9.76 -16.83 0.63
C ASN A 22 10.33 -15.47 0.16
N PRO A 23 10.99 -14.70 1.06
CA PRO A 23 11.34 -13.29 0.82
C PRO A 23 12.49 -13.04 -0.17
N GLY A 24 13.24 -14.07 -0.59
CA GLY A 24 14.52 -13.87 -1.29
C GLY A 24 14.46 -13.70 -2.81
N ARG A 25 13.38 -14.12 -3.49
CA ARG A 25 13.42 -14.34 -4.95
C ARG A 25 12.37 -13.59 -5.79
N LEU A 26 11.31 -13.05 -5.18
CA LEU A 26 10.22 -12.38 -5.91
C LEU A 26 10.28 -10.85 -5.92
N VAL A 27 11.09 -10.23 -5.06
CA VAL A 27 11.08 -8.77 -4.83
C VAL A 27 11.87 -7.95 -5.86
N SER A 28 12.55 -8.59 -6.82
CA SER A 28 13.39 -7.87 -7.80
C SER A 28 12.62 -7.29 -9.00
N ASN A 29 11.43 -7.81 -9.30
CA ASN A 29 10.68 -7.56 -10.55
C ASN A 29 9.32 -6.87 -10.36
N ILE A 30 8.93 -6.55 -9.13
CA ILE A 30 7.69 -5.82 -8.87
C ILE A 30 8.00 -4.33 -9.00
N ASP A 31 7.30 -3.64 -9.89
CA ASP A 31 7.40 -2.18 -9.99
C ASP A 31 6.66 -1.58 -8.78
N ALA A 32 7.38 -1.46 -7.67
CA ALA A 32 6.90 -0.78 -6.46
C ALA A 32 6.98 0.74 -6.68
N ARG A 33 6.11 1.26 -7.55
CA ARG A 33 5.82 2.71 -7.62
C ARG A 33 4.77 3.05 -6.58
N PRO A 34 4.88 4.22 -5.93
CA PRO A 34 3.72 4.81 -5.28
C PRO A 34 2.57 4.91 -6.28
N GLY A 35 1.35 4.76 -5.81
CA GLY A 35 0.15 4.63 -6.63
C GLY A 35 -0.50 3.26 -6.52
N ILE A 36 -1.45 3.04 -7.43
CA ILE A 36 -2.21 1.80 -7.54
C ILE A 36 -1.39 0.78 -8.33
N SER A 37 -1.16 -0.39 -7.75
CA SER A 37 -0.38 -1.45 -8.40
C SER A 37 -1.20 -2.19 -9.44
N SER A 38 -0.87 -1.98 -10.71
CA SER A 38 -1.49 -2.69 -11.84
C SER A 38 -1.24 -4.21 -11.78
N GLN A 39 -0.09 -4.63 -11.24
CA GLN A 39 0.24 -6.05 -11.04
C GLN A 39 -0.70 -6.71 -10.03
N VAL A 40 -1.00 -6.01 -8.93
CA VAL A 40 -1.93 -6.49 -7.91
C VAL A 40 -3.36 -6.54 -8.47
N LEU A 41 -3.78 -5.53 -9.24
CA LEU A 41 -5.09 -5.55 -9.90
C LEU A 41 -5.23 -6.72 -10.89
N ALA A 42 -4.19 -7.00 -11.68
CA ALA A 42 -4.18 -8.14 -12.59
C ALA A 42 -4.30 -9.48 -11.84
N MET A 43 -3.55 -9.64 -10.75
CA MET A 43 -3.65 -10.81 -9.87
C MET A 43 -5.05 -10.97 -9.29
N LEU A 44 -5.65 -9.89 -8.79
CA LEU A 44 -7.01 -9.91 -8.24
C LEU A 44 -8.03 -10.33 -9.30
N LYS A 45 -7.90 -9.81 -10.52
CA LYS A 45 -8.76 -10.19 -11.65
C LYS A 45 -8.70 -11.69 -11.94
N GLU A 46 -7.51 -12.28 -11.97
CA GLU A 46 -7.33 -13.72 -12.15
C GLU A 46 -7.91 -14.53 -10.98
N ARG A 47 -7.76 -14.02 -9.76
CA ARG A 47 -8.26 -14.67 -8.54
C ARG A 47 -9.79 -14.70 -8.50
N VAL A 48 -10.43 -13.60 -8.92
CA VAL A 48 -11.89 -13.51 -9.09
C VAL A 48 -12.34 -14.47 -10.18
N ALA A 49 -11.65 -14.52 -11.32
CA ALA A 49 -11.99 -15.46 -12.39
C ALA A 49 -11.89 -16.94 -11.95
N THR A 50 -10.90 -17.26 -11.11
CA THR A 50 -10.67 -18.62 -10.61
C THR A 50 -11.71 -19.06 -9.58
N ASN A 51 -12.04 -18.19 -8.62
CA ASN A 51 -13.05 -18.48 -7.61
C ASN A 51 -13.87 -17.22 -7.28
N PRO A 52 -14.93 -16.96 -8.05
CA PRO A 52 -15.76 -15.77 -7.87
C PRO A 52 -16.44 -15.73 -6.51
N LYS A 53 -16.85 -16.88 -5.95
CA LYS A 53 -17.57 -16.92 -4.68
C LYS A 53 -16.71 -16.33 -3.57
N ASN A 54 -15.46 -16.80 -3.44
CA ASN A 54 -14.64 -16.43 -2.30
C ASN A 54 -13.86 -15.11 -2.48
N ASN A 55 -13.67 -14.66 -3.73
CA ASN A 55 -12.78 -13.53 -4.04
C ASN A 55 -13.48 -12.30 -4.61
N SER A 56 -14.79 -12.35 -4.88
CA SER A 56 -15.54 -11.19 -5.39
C SER A 56 -15.89 -10.18 -4.30
N GLN A 57 -15.82 -10.54 -3.03
CA GLN A 57 -16.23 -9.67 -1.92
C GLN A 57 -15.04 -9.34 -1.01
N CYS A 58 -14.86 -8.06 -0.77
CA CYS A 58 -13.77 -7.58 0.05
C CYS A 58 -14.15 -6.40 0.95
N SER A 59 -13.26 -6.12 1.90
CA SER A 59 -13.20 -4.89 2.67
C SER A 59 -11.92 -4.17 2.31
N VAL A 60 -12.00 -2.86 2.10
CA VAL A 60 -10.83 -2.01 1.95
C VAL A 60 -10.38 -1.54 3.34
N MET A 61 -9.08 -1.58 3.60
CA MET A 61 -8.47 -1.08 4.83
C MET A 61 -7.44 -0.01 4.48
N ILE A 62 -7.51 1.12 5.17
CA ILE A 62 -6.55 2.22 5.06
C ILE A 62 -5.75 2.29 6.33
N ASP A 63 -4.43 2.39 6.19
CA ASP A 63 -3.51 2.59 7.30
C ASP A 63 -2.47 3.67 6.94
N GLY A 64 -2.22 4.58 7.87
CA GLY A 64 -1.26 5.68 7.74
C GLY A 64 -0.11 5.48 8.70
N MET A 65 1.12 5.48 8.19
CA MET A 65 2.32 5.28 9.02
C MET A 65 3.34 6.38 8.78
N SER A 66 3.92 6.92 9.86
CA SER A 66 5.04 7.86 9.74
C SER A 66 6.31 7.14 9.26
N ILE A 67 7.00 7.77 8.31
CA ILE A 67 8.29 7.32 7.77
C ILE A 67 9.38 8.33 8.09
N ARG A 68 10.64 7.88 8.06
CA ARG A 68 11.78 8.78 8.20
C ARG A 68 11.97 9.55 6.90
N LYS A 69 12.15 10.85 7.02
CA LYS A 69 12.61 11.71 5.94
C LYS A 69 13.99 11.24 5.49
N GLN A 70 14.07 10.69 4.29
CA GLN A 70 15.31 10.25 3.69
C GLN A 70 15.16 10.27 2.17
N LEU A 71 16.11 10.91 1.50
CA LEU A 71 16.23 10.91 0.06
C LEU A 71 17.30 9.92 -0.35
N ASP A 72 16.89 8.91 -1.10
CA ASP A 72 17.79 7.88 -1.61
C ASP A 72 17.80 7.89 -3.13
N TRP A 73 18.97 7.65 -3.73
CA TRP A 73 19.08 7.46 -5.17
C TRP A 73 18.70 6.02 -5.53
N ASN A 74 17.68 5.85 -6.36
CA ASN A 74 17.32 4.53 -6.90
C ASN A 74 18.05 4.29 -8.22
N PRO A 75 19.09 3.43 -8.27
CA PRO A 75 19.88 3.21 -9.47
C PRO A 75 19.09 2.51 -10.59
N LYS A 76 18.05 1.73 -10.25
CA LYS A 76 17.21 1.06 -11.26
C LYS A 76 16.36 2.04 -12.05
N ARG A 77 15.91 3.12 -11.40
CA ARG A 77 15.07 4.15 -12.01
C ARG A 77 15.84 5.38 -12.46
N GLN A 78 17.10 5.51 -12.04
CA GLN A 78 17.90 6.72 -12.21
C GLN A 78 17.17 7.97 -11.69
N GLN A 79 16.54 7.84 -10.52
CA GLN A 79 15.71 8.88 -9.91
C GLN A 79 15.93 8.90 -8.39
N MET A 80 15.82 10.09 -7.81
CA MET A 80 15.75 10.25 -6.36
C MET A 80 14.36 9.79 -5.87
N VAL A 81 14.34 9.04 -4.76
CA VAL A 81 13.12 8.58 -4.08
C VAL A 81 13.06 9.17 -2.66
N GLY A 82 11.85 9.27 -2.11
CA GLY A 82 11.62 9.85 -0.76
C GLY A 82 10.84 11.16 -0.77
N PHE A 83 10.45 11.64 -1.95
CA PHE A 83 9.52 12.76 -2.11
C PHE A 83 8.06 12.32 -1.98
N LEU A 84 7.19 13.30 -1.76
CA LEU A 84 5.74 13.15 -1.89
C LEU A 84 5.39 12.60 -3.28
N ASP A 85 4.61 11.53 -3.31
CA ASP A 85 4.18 10.86 -4.55
C ASP A 85 2.80 10.22 -4.34
N LEU A 86 1.79 10.81 -4.97
CA LEU A 86 0.40 10.36 -4.96
C LEU A 86 0.09 9.39 -6.13
N GLY A 87 1.11 8.82 -6.77
CA GLY A 87 0.97 7.87 -7.87
C GLY A 87 1.03 8.48 -9.26
N ALA A 88 1.28 9.79 -9.35
CA ALA A 88 1.55 10.50 -10.61
C ALA A 88 3.06 10.69 -10.87
N GLY A 89 3.92 10.20 -9.95
CA GLY A 89 5.34 10.56 -9.89
C GLY A 89 5.55 11.87 -9.13
N TYR A 90 6.81 12.27 -8.96
CA TYR A 90 7.10 13.57 -8.37
C TYR A 90 6.70 14.67 -9.35
N LEU A 91 5.87 15.62 -8.90
CA LEU A 91 5.61 16.84 -9.63
C LEU A 91 6.82 17.74 -9.46
N ASP A 92 7.41 18.24 -10.55
CA ASP A 92 8.61 19.10 -10.55
C ASP A 92 8.53 20.32 -9.61
N ASN A 93 7.32 20.69 -9.17
CA ASN A 93 7.06 21.84 -8.30
C ASN A 93 6.93 21.49 -6.81
N ASP A 94 6.78 20.22 -6.41
CA ASP A 94 6.62 19.79 -5.01
C ASP A 94 7.88 19.06 -4.53
N VAL A 95 8.83 19.84 -4.02
CA VAL A 95 10.12 19.37 -3.46
C VAL A 95 9.95 18.80 -2.03
N ALA A 96 8.72 18.51 -1.61
CA ALA A 96 8.43 18.10 -0.25
C ALA A 96 8.84 16.64 0.00
N GLU A 97 9.73 16.45 0.98
CA GLU A 97 10.06 15.11 1.49
C GLU A 97 8.83 14.47 2.13
N ALA A 98 8.61 13.19 1.84
CA ALA A 98 7.52 12.44 2.44
C ALA A 98 7.80 12.17 3.92
N THR A 99 6.79 12.38 4.76
CA THR A 99 6.84 12.12 6.21
C THR A 99 6.00 10.94 6.62
N GLU A 100 5.03 10.57 5.79
CA GLU A 100 4.09 9.50 6.07
C GLU A 100 3.84 8.71 4.79
N VAL A 101 3.39 7.48 4.97
CA VAL A 101 2.91 6.60 3.90
C VAL A 101 1.48 6.19 4.22
N ILE A 102 0.60 6.31 3.23
CA ILE A 102 -0.74 5.73 3.31
C ILE A 102 -0.73 4.45 2.50
N ILE A 103 -1.21 3.37 3.10
CA ILE A 103 -1.40 2.09 2.41
C ILE A 103 -2.88 1.76 2.38
N ILE A 104 -3.33 1.37 1.20
CA ILE A 104 -4.67 0.88 0.98
C ILE A 104 -4.57 -0.61 0.65
N MET A 105 -5.10 -1.42 1.55
CA MET A 105 -5.14 -2.87 1.46
C MET A 105 -6.53 -3.35 1.13
N ASP A 106 -6.56 -4.41 0.32
CA ASP A 106 -7.78 -5.16 0.02
C ASP A 106 -7.80 -6.46 0.83
N VAL A 107 -8.92 -6.71 1.50
CA VAL A 107 -9.11 -7.81 2.45
C VAL A 107 -10.29 -8.66 2.03
N GLY A 108 -10.03 -9.87 1.57
CA GLY A 108 -11.06 -10.82 1.16
C GLY A 108 -11.91 -11.27 2.35
N LEU A 109 -13.23 -11.08 2.25
CA LEU A 109 -14.17 -11.42 3.32
C LEU A 109 -14.37 -12.93 3.45
N GLN A 110 -14.45 -13.62 2.31
CA GLN A 110 -14.66 -15.08 2.26
C GLN A 110 -13.34 -15.84 2.03
N GLY A 111 -12.39 -15.23 1.31
CA GLY A 111 -11.15 -15.89 0.88
C GLY A 111 -9.97 -15.85 1.85
N HIS A 112 -10.12 -15.27 3.05
CA HIS A 112 -9.06 -15.12 4.06
C HIS A 112 -7.71 -14.64 3.49
N TRP A 113 -7.74 -13.62 2.63
CA TRP A 113 -6.53 -13.02 2.07
C TRP A 113 -6.48 -11.53 2.34
N LYS A 114 -5.27 -10.97 2.36
CA LYS A 114 -5.00 -9.55 2.48
C LYS A 114 -3.90 -9.20 1.49
N ILE A 115 -4.07 -8.13 0.72
CA ILE A 115 -3.07 -7.67 -0.22
C ILE A 115 -3.06 -6.14 -0.30
N PRO A 116 -1.90 -5.48 -0.17
CA PRO A 116 -1.79 -4.06 -0.44
C PRO A 116 -2.00 -3.78 -1.94
N VAL A 117 -2.98 -2.94 -2.24
CA VAL A 117 -3.36 -2.58 -3.63
C VAL A 117 -2.68 -1.28 -4.04
N ALA A 118 -2.58 -0.34 -3.12
CA ALA A 118 -1.95 0.94 -3.37
C ALA A 118 -1.19 1.43 -2.15
N TYR A 119 -0.16 2.24 -2.40
CA TYR A 119 0.47 3.03 -1.36
C TYR A 119 0.85 4.40 -1.89
N PHE A 120 0.83 5.40 -1.04
CA PHE A 120 1.08 6.79 -1.41
C PHE A 120 2.04 7.42 -0.41
N LEU A 121 3.01 8.18 -0.91
CA LEU A 121 3.96 8.92 -0.09
C LEU A 121 3.42 10.33 0.10
N ILE A 122 3.25 10.76 1.35
CA ILE A 122 2.59 12.03 1.68
C ILE A 122 3.41 12.84 2.68
N ASN A 123 3.12 14.14 2.74
CA ASN A 123 3.62 15.05 3.76
C ASN A 123 2.42 15.81 4.34
N GLY A 124 1.66 15.10 5.18
CA GLY A 124 0.29 15.46 5.53
C GLY A 124 -0.69 15.20 4.38
N ILE A 125 -1.95 14.96 4.73
CA ILE A 125 -3.04 14.78 3.77
C ILE A 125 -4.30 15.49 4.24
N SER A 126 -5.07 16.04 3.31
CA SER A 126 -6.42 16.54 3.61
C SER A 126 -7.45 15.42 3.51
N ALA A 127 -8.56 15.54 4.25
CA ALA A 127 -9.65 14.57 4.17
C ALA A 127 -10.20 14.47 2.73
N GLU A 128 -10.25 15.58 1.97
CA GLU A 128 -10.68 15.56 0.58
C GLU A 128 -9.73 14.72 -0.29
N VAL A 129 -8.41 14.94 -0.20
CA VAL A 129 -7.43 14.18 -0.98
C VAL A 129 -7.47 12.70 -0.61
N GLN A 130 -7.54 12.37 0.68
CA GLN A 130 -7.67 10.98 1.12
C GLN A 130 -8.92 10.34 0.54
N SER A 131 -10.08 11.02 0.60
CA SER A 131 -11.33 10.49 0.02
C SER A 131 -11.20 10.21 -1.49
N GLN A 132 -10.51 11.07 -2.24
CA GLN A 132 -10.28 10.89 -3.67
C GLN A 132 -9.38 9.68 -3.97
N LEU A 133 -8.30 9.49 -3.19
CA LEU A 133 -7.43 8.33 -3.33
C LEU A 133 -8.21 7.02 -3.09
N VAL A 134 -9.05 7.01 -2.05
CA VAL A 134 -9.87 5.85 -1.69
C VAL A 134 -10.89 5.54 -2.78
N LEU A 135 -11.60 6.54 -3.28
CA LEU A 135 -12.56 6.38 -4.38
C LEU A 135 -11.87 5.89 -5.66
N SER A 136 -10.65 6.36 -5.94
CA SER A 136 -9.85 5.88 -7.07
C SER A 136 -9.49 4.40 -6.95
N VAL A 137 -9.08 3.95 -5.76
CA VAL A 137 -8.82 2.53 -5.50
C VAL A 137 -10.09 1.69 -5.59
N ILE A 138 -11.19 2.13 -4.99
CA ILE A 138 -12.48 1.40 -5.06
C ILE A 138 -12.95 1.27 -6.52
N SER A 139 -12.81 2.33 -7.31
CA SER A 139 -13.16 2.30 -8.74
C SER A 139 -12.30 1.28 -9.49
N SER A 140 -10.99 1.28 -9.23
CA SER A 140 -10.05 0.32 -9.84
C SER A 140 -10.34 -1.15 -9.44
N LEU A 141 -10.79 -1.38 -8.21
CA LEU A 141 -11.21 -2.70 -7.73
C LEU A 141 -12.51 -3.15 -8.40
N HIS A 142 -13.47 -2.23 -8.57
CA HIS A 142 -14.72 -2.53 -9.24
C HIS A 142 -14.51 -2.92 -10.72
N ASP A 143 -13.55 -2.30 -11.40
CA ASP A 143 -13.17 -2.64 -12.78
C ASP A 143 -12.67 -4.09 -12.92
N VAL A 144 -12.02 -4.64 -11.88
CA VAL A 144 -11.57 -6.04 -11.83
C VAL A 144 -12.61 -6.99 -11.23
N LYS A 145 -13.87 -6.54 -11.07
CA LYS A 145 -15.00 -7.32 -10.53
C LYS A 145 -14.83 -7.73 -9.06
N VAL A 146 -14.10 -6.92 -8.30
CA VAL A 146 -14.04 -7.01 -6.84
C VAL A 146 -15.02 -5.99 -6.26
N ASN A 147 -15.96 -6.45 -5.43
CA ASN A 147 -16.97 -5.63 -4.79
C ASN A 147 -16.56 -5.30 -3.35
N VAL A 148 -16.37 -4.01 -3.09
CA VAL A 148 -16.01 -3.47 -1.79
C VAL A 148 -17.28 -3.31 -0.94
N LEU A 149 -17.38 -4.04 0.16
CA LEU A 149 -18.55 -4.00 1.05
C LEU A 149 -18.34 -3.15 2.31
N ALA A 150 -17.08 -2.92 2.68
CA ALA A 150 -16.74 -2.17 3.87
C ALA A 150 -15.44 -1.38 3.65
N LEU A 151 -15.37 -0.23 4.30
CA LEU A 151 -14.17 0.57 4.43
C LEU A 151 -13.77 0.61 5.90
N VAL A 152 -12.53 0.23 6.19
CA VAL A 152 -11.95 0.22 7.53
C VAL A 152 -10.84 1.25 7.57
N MET A 153 -10.93 2.17 8.52
CA MET A 153 -9.92 3.20 8.78
C MET A 153 -9.57 3.17 10.26
N ASP A 154 -8.37 3.63 10.59
CA ASP A 154 -7.99 3.81 11.98
C ASP A 154 -8.69 5.04 12.59
N GLY A 155 -8.54 5.24 13.90
CA GLY A 155 -9.15 6.36 14.62
C GLY A 155 -8.47 7.71 14.37
N HIS A 156 -7.71 7.87 13.28
CA HIS A 156 -6.96 9.10 13.01
C HIS A 156 -7.90 10.29 12.84
N THR A 157 -7.48 11.47 13.30
CA THR A 157 -8.32 12.68 13.30
C THR A 157 -8.81 13.09 11.91
N ILE A 158 -8.06 12.76 10.86
CA ILE A 158 -8.43 13.01 9.46
C ILE A 158 -9.63 12.15 9.04
N ASN A 159 -9.76 10.93 9.58
CA ASN A 159 -10.85 10.00 9.25
C ASN A 159 -12.18 10.35 9.94
N GLN A 160 -12.20 11.38 10.79
CA GLN A 160 -13.39 11.85 11.52
C GLN A 160 -14.10 13.01 10.82
N LYS A 161 -13.55 13.49 9.70
CA LYS A 161 -14.08 14.62 8.90
C LYS A 161 -14.78 14.10 7.66
#